data_AF-A0A4R3L2B3-F1
#
_entry.id   AF-A0A4R3L2B3-F1
#
_cell.length_a   1.000
_cell.length_b   1.000
_cell.length_c   1.000
_cell.angle_alpha   90.00
_cell.angle_beta   90.00
_cell.angle_gamma   90.00
#
_symmetry.space_group_name_H-M   'P 1'
#
loop_
_entity.id
_entity.type
_entity.pdbx_description
1 polymer ?
#
loop_
_entity_poly.entity_id
_entity_poly.type
_entity_poly.pdbx_seq_one_letter_code
_entity_poly.pdbx_strand_id
1 'polypeptide(L)'
;MEKIVQSIPKWVKKDIAIEVMAEMLADQRQLIREEERKPNPDLHQIQQLYIQKRKLLKERKEMYFGNQEIIQKILIQYGEKVRQKYMEEK
;
A
#
# COMPACT_ATOMS: atom_id res chain seq x y z
N MET A 1 7.73 4.64 13.44
CA MET A 1 6.44 3.93 13.29
C MET A 1 6.26 2.73 14.23
N GLU A 2 7.29 1.90 14.47
CA GLU A 2 7.16 0.66 15.25
C GLU A 2 6.53 0.78 16.65
N LYS A 3 6.94 1.77 17.46
CA LYS A 3 6.38 1.99 18.81
C LYS A 3 4.87 2.28 18.78
N ILE A 4 4.41 3.01 17.75
CA ILE A 4 2.98 3.29 17.54
C ILE A 4 2.27 1.99 17.13
N VAL A 5 2.83 1.23 16.20
CA VAL A 5 2.24 -0.04 15.76
C VAL A 5 2.13 -1.06 16.91
N GLN A 6 3.08 -1.05 17.85
CA GLN A 6 3.04 -1.91 19.03
C GLN A 6 1.92 -1.56 20.00
N SER A 7 1.56 -0.28 20.14
CA SER A 7 0.49 0.16 21.05
C SER A 7 -0.93 -0.07 20.50
N ILE A 8 -1.07 -0.30 19.19
CA ILE A 8 -2.38 -0.59 18.58
C ILE A 8 -2.88 -1.98 19.04
N PRO A 9 -4.14 -2.11 19.49
CA PRO A 9 -4.73 -3.42 19.82
C PRO A 9 -4.71 -4.37 18.61
N LYS A 10 -4.42 -5.66 18.84
CA LYS A 10 -4.27 -6.66 17.75
C LYS A 10 -5.45 -6.70 16.76
N TRP A 11 -6.67 -6.56 17.26
CA TRP A 11 -7.87 -6.57 16.41
C TRP A 11 -7.93 -5.33 15.50
N VAL A 12 -7.56 -4.16 16.00
CA VAL A 12 -7.49 -2.90 15.24
C VAL A 12 -6.39 -2.92 14.18
N LYS A 13 -5.27 -3.62 14.43
CA LYS A 13 -4.13 -3.67 13.50
C LYS A 13 -4.54 -4.15 12.11
N LYS A 14 -5.43 -5.13 12.02
CA LYS A 14 -5.90 -5.67 10.75
C LYS A 14 -6.74 -4.64 10.00
N ASP A 15 -7.64 -3.96 10.69
CA ASP A 15 -8.52 -2.95 10.08
C ASP A 15 -7.71 -1.77 9.54
N ILE A 16 -6.75 -1.26 10.33
CA ILE A 16 -5.84 -0.20 9.85
C ILE A 16 -5.00 -0.69 8.67
N ALA A 17 -4.49 -1.93 8.71
CA ALA A 17 -3.74 -2.49 7.60
C ALA A 17 -4.59 -2.62 6.32
N ILE A 18 -5.89 -2.91 6.45
CA ILE A 18 -6.83 -2.92 5.31
C ILE A 18 -6.91 -1.54 4.67
N GLU A 19 -7.08 -0.48 5.46
CA GLU A 19 -7.16 0.90 4.96
C GLU A 19 -5.85 1.33 4.29
N VAL A 20 -4.71 1.06 4.92
CA VAL A 20 -3.38 1.34 4.34
C VAL A 20 -3.23 0.62 3.00
N MET A 21 -3.62 -0.65 2.90
CA MET A 21 -3.55 -1.39 1.64
C MET A 21 -4.51 -0.86 0.58
N ALA A 22 -5.69 -0.37 0.97
CA ALA A 22 -6.65 0.22 0.06
C ALA A 22 -6.06 1.47 -0.61
N GLU A 23 -5.42 2.33 0.19
CA GLU A 23 -4.74 3.54 -0.27
C GLU A 23 -3.58 3.22 -1.21
N MET A 24 -2.66 2.35 -0.80
CA MET A 24 -1.51 1.94 -1.64
C MET A 24 -1.95 1.36 -2.99
N LEU A 25 -3.03 0.58 -3.01
CA LEU A 25 -3.58 0.04 -4.25
C LEU A 25 -4.29 1.11 -5.09
N ALA A 26 -4.88 2.13 -4.47
CA ALA A 26 -5.47 3.26 -5.17
C ALA A 26 -4.40 4.08 -5.88
N ASP A 27 -3.32 4.43 -5.17
CA ASP A 27 -2.16 5.13 -5.73
C ASP A 27 -1.56 4.35 -6.91
N GLN A 28 -1.34 3.04 -6.72
CA GLN A 28 -0.78 2.22 -7.79
C GLN A 28 -1.69 2.18 -9.02
N ARG A 29 -3.02 2.14 -8.84
CA ARG A 29 -3.97 2.21 -9.97
C ARG A 29 -3.97 3.59 -10.63
N GLN A 30 -3.76 4.65 -9.88
CA GLN A 30 -3.66 6.00 -10.42
C GLN A 30 -2.39 6.14 -11.26
N LEU A 31 -1.23 5.75 -10.74
CA LEU A 31 0.05 5.80 -11.47
C LEU A 31 -0.01 5.03 -12.79
N ILE A 32 -0.61 3.83 -12.79
CA ILE A 32 -0.81 3.04 -14.02
C ILE A 32 -1.67 3.83 -15.03
N ARG A 33 -2.80 4.39 -14.58
CA ARG A 33 -3.71 5.13 -15.46
C ARG A 33 -3.08 6.42 -15.99
N GLU A 34 -2.27 7.10 -15.19
CA GLU A 34 -1.56 8.31 -15.60
C GLU A 34 -0.52 7.99 -16.68
N GLU A 35 0.25 6.91 -16.51
CA GLU A 35 1.22 6.46 -17.51
C GLU A 35 0.54 6.02 -18.81
N GLU A 36 -0.51 5.20 -18.73
CA GLU A 36 -1.29 4.73 -19.89
C GLU A 36 -1.94 5.87 -20.69
N ARG A 37 -2.19 7.02 -20.06
CA ARG A 37 -2.82 8.20 -20.68
C ARG A 37 -1.83 9.20 -21.27
N LYS A 38 -0.52 9.02 -21.08
CA LYS A 38 0.47 9.92 -21.69
C LYS A 38 0.40 9.84 -23.21
N PRO A 39 0.74 10.92 -23.94
CA PRO A 39 0.81 10.89 -25.41
C PRO A 39 1.77 9.83 -25.97
N ASN A 40 2.82 9.50 -25.20
CA ASN A 40 3.75 8.41 -25.48
C ASN A 40 3.97 7.60 -24.19
N PRO A 41 3.13 6.58 -23.90
CA PRO A 41 3.24 5.78 -22.68
C PRO A 41 4.54 4.96 -22.62
N ASP A 42 5.21 4.94 -21.47
CA ASP A 42 6.33 4.03 -21.25
C ASP A 42 5.80 2.64 -20.86
N LEU A 43 5.81 1.72 -21.82
CA LEU A 43 5.36 0.33 -21.62
C LEU A 43 6.19 -0.42 -20.57
N HIS A 44 7.49 -0.13 -20.45
CA HIS A 44 8.33 -0.74 -19.44
C HIS A 44 7.93 -0.25 -18.04
N GLN A 45 7.71 1.06 -17.90
CA GLN A 45 7.22 1.64 -16.64
C GLN A 45 5.86 1.07 -16.26
N ILE A 46 4.92 0.97 -17.20
CA ILE A 46 3.59 0.35 -16.97
C ILE A 46 3.76 -1.08 -16.46
N GLN A 47 4.62 -1.88 -17.09
CA GLN A 47 4.89 -3.25 -16.68
C GLN A 47 5.43 -3.31 -15.23
N GLN A 48 6.37 -2.43 -14.87
CA GLN A 48 6.88 -2.36 -13.49
C GLN A 48 5.77 -1.99 -12.50
N LEU A 49 4.91 -1.04 -12.87
CA LEU A 49 3.78 -0.64 -12.03
C LEU A 49 2.77 -1.79 -11.82
N TYR A 50 2.52 -2.62 -12.84
CA TYR A 50 1.69 -3.82 -12.70
C TYR A 50 2.33 -4.89 -11.81
N ILE A 51 3.66 -5.08 -11.88
CA ILE A 51 4.39 -6.00 -11.01
C ILE A 51 4.25 -5.57 -9.55
N GLN A 52 4.45 -4.27 -9.27
CA GLN A 52 4.26 -3.71 -7.93
C GLN A 52 2.83 -3.89 -7.42
N LYS A 53 1.82 -3.62 -8.27
CA LYS A 53 0.40 -3.85 -7.94
C LYS A 53 0.13 -5.31 -7.57
N ARG A 54 0.68 -6.28 -8.33
CA ARG A 54 0.53 -7.71 -8.03
C ARG A 54 1.15 -8.08 -6.68
N LYS A 55 2.31 -7.49 -6.34
CA LYS A 55 2.94 -7.68 -5.02
C LYS A 55 2.03 -7.19 -3.90
N LEU A 56 1.46 -5.98 -4.02
CA LEU A 56 0.51 -5.45 -3.04
C LEU A 56 -0.74 -6.34 -2.89
N LEU A 57 -1.27 -6.86 -4.00
CA LEU A 57 -2.40 -7.80 -3.95
C LEU A 57 -2.07 -9.11 -3.23
N LYS A 58 -0.86 -9.64 -3.43
CA LYS A 58 -0.39 -10.82 -2.70
C LYS A 58 -0.31 -10.55 -1.21
N GLU A 59 0.28 -9.43 -0.81
CA GLU A 59 0.39 -9.03 0.59
C GLU A 59 -0.98 -8.79 1.23
N ARG A 60 -1.92 -8.15 0.52
CA ARG A 60 -3.31 -8.01 0.96
C ARG A 60 -3.98 -9.36 1.22
N LYS A 61 -3.74 -10.35 0.36
CA LYS A 61 -4.26 -11.71 0.53
C LYS A 61 -3.71 -12.33 1.82
N GLU A 62 -2.39 -12.32 2.01
CA GLU A 62 -1.73 -12.83 3.22
C GLU A 62 -2.24 -12.15 4.50
N MET A 63 -2.42 -10.83 4.46
CA MET A 63 -3.01 -10.04 5.55
C MET A 63 -4.42 -10.51 5.91
N TYR A 64 -5.28 -10.78 4.91
CA TYR A 64 -6.64 -11.30 5.18
C TYR A 64 -6.63 -12.66 5.85
N PHE A 65 -5.66 -13.53 5.51
CA PHE A 65 -5.41 -14.81 6.19
C PHE A 65 -4.76 -14.66 7.57
N GLY A 66 -4.48 -13.44 8.03
CA GLY A 66 -4.01 -13.17 9.38
C GLY A 66 -2.49 -13.27 9.55
N ASN A 67 -1.72 -13.26 8.45
CA ASN A 67 -0.26 -13.26 8.50
C ASN A 67 0.25 -12.00 9.24
N GLN A 68 0.75 -12.19 10.47
CA GLN A 68 1.13 -11.10 11.37
C GLN A 68 2.36 -10.32 10.88
N GLU A 69 3.32 -10.99 10.24
CA GLU A 69 4.51 -10.33 9.70
C GLU A 69 4.11 -9.38 8.56
N ILE A 70 3.19 -9.81 7.70
CA ILE A 70 2.67 -8.96 6.63
C ILE A 70 1.84 -7.81 7.19
N ILE A 71 0.97 -8.04 8.17
CA ILE A 71 0.22 -6.96 8.85
C ILE A 71 1.18 -5.93 9.43
N GLN A 72 2.22 -6.37 10.15
CA GLN A 72 3.21 -5.49 10.74
C GLN A 72 4.00 -4.71 9.68
N LYS A 73 4.42 -5.39 8.60
CA LYS A 73 5.09 -4.77 7.46
C LYS A 73 4.22 -3.66 6.85
N ILE A 74 2.94 -3.94 6.60
CA ILE A 74 2.00 -2.97 6.02
C ILE A 74 1.91 -1.73 6.92
N LEU A 75 1.68 -1.93 8.22
CA LEU A 75 1.52 -0.82 9.16
C LEU A 75 2.78 0.04 9.32
N ILE A 76 3.96 -0.56 9.22
CA ILE A 76 5.23 0.17 9.34
C ILE A 76 5.59 0.83 8.00
N GLN A 77 5.78 0.04 6.96
CA GLN A 77 6.37 0.51 5.70
C GLN A 77 5.38 1.30 4.86
N TYR A 78 4.14 0.81 4.75
CA TYR A 78 3.13 1.47 3.94
C TYR A 78 2.35 2.51 4.74
N GLY A 79 2.15 2.28 6.04
CA GLY A 79 1.55 3.27 6.94
C GLY A 79 2.35 4.57 7.00
N GLU A 80 3.68 4.51 6.96
CA GLU A 80 4.52 5.71 6.88
C GLU A 80 4.30 6.50 5.58
N LYS A 81 4.28 5.81 4.44
CA LYS A 81 4.05 6.43 3.12
C LYS A 81 2.68 7.11 3.04
N VAL A 82 1.64 6.42 3.50
CA VAL A 82 0.28 6.97 3.53
C VAL A 82 0.24 8.21 4.43
N ARG A 83 0.88 8.17 5.60
CA ARG A 83 0.96 9.34 6.49
C ARG A 83 1.67 10.52 5.82
N GLN A 84 2.81 10.29 5.16
CA GLN A 84 3.56 11.34 4.47
C GLN A 84 2.71 12.03 3.41
N LYS A 85 2.01 11.26 2.57
CA LYS A 85 1.08 11.79 1.55
C LYS A 85 0.10 12.80 2.14
N TYR A 86 -0.58 12.45 3.23
CA TYR A 86 -1.56 13.34 3.87
C TYR A 86 -0.96 14.50 4.69
N MET A 87 0.34 14.45 5.01
CA MET A 87 1.03 15.58 5.66
C MET A 87 1.56 16.59 4.64
N GLU A 88 1.92 16.15 3.44
CA GLU A 88 2.39 17.01 2.35
C GLU A 88 1.24 17.68 1.59
N GLU A 89 0.03 17.11 1.64
CA GLU A 89 -1.20 17.71 1.08
C GLU A 89 -1.80 18.84 1.96
N LYS A 90 -1.17 19.22 3.09
CA LYS A 90 -1.57 20.30 3.99
C LYS A 90 -0.62 21.50 3.94
#